data_AF-A0A2V8HHG2-F1
#
_entry.id   AF-A0A2V8HHG2-F1
#
_cell.length_a   1.000
_cell.length_b   1.000
_cell.length_c   1.000
_cell.angle_alpha   90.00
_cell.angle_beta   90.00
_cell.angle_gamma   90.00
#
_symmetry.space_group_name_H-M   'P 1'
#
loop_
_entity.id
_entity.type
_entity.pdbx_description
1 polymer ?
#
loop_
_entity_poly.entity_id
_entity_poly.type
_entity_poly.pdbx_seq_one_letter_code
_entity_poly.pdbx_strand_id
1 'polypeptide(L)'
;MTLAASAPAGGATVQLGSNNERVARVPATVTVAAGARTATFLVDTSTVSAAESVVITAVYGSESMSATLTVTAPSGNAAFVVRSPARGVGACVIESEASEFDCVLDGSSSTGSISSWMWTYTMGTNTLGHTSHDAGSHAVISTKCAFLQTATGGDGPNGEKYLNMTVTLQVQTADGVRSNSVQQAVKVYPNHECGFSY
;
A
#
# COMPACT_ATOMS: atom_id res chain seq x y z
N MET A 1 7.31 11.23 32.20
CA MET A 1 7.69 11.17 33.63
C MET A 1 7.14 12.38 34.35
N THR A 2 6.61 12.18 35.56
CA THR A 2 6.20 13.28 36.45
C THR A 2 7.11 13.26 37.66
N LEU A 3 7.81 14.36 37.93
CA LEU A 3 8.66 14.49 39.11
C LEU A 3 7.82 14.50 40.40
N ALA A 4 8.34 13.87 41.47
CA ALA A 4 7.67 13.84 42.77
C ALA A 4 7.49 15.25 43.38
N ALA A 5 8.47 16.13 43.16
CA ALA A 5 8.45 17.53 43.57
C ALA A 5 8.69 18.45 42.35
N SER A 6 8.32 19.72 42.49
CA SER A 6 8.62 20.73 41.48
C SER A 6 10.13 20.88 41.29
N ALA A 7 10.57 21.05 40.04
CA ALA A 7 11.96 21.23 39.70
C ALA A 7 12.55 22.46 40.41
N PRO A 8 13.80 22.39 40.90
CA PRO A 8 14.45 23.46 41.64
C PRO A 8 14.70 24.71 40.78
N ALA A 9 15.17 25.78 41.42
CA ALA A 9 15.70 26.94 40.68
C ALA A 9 16.86 26.48 39.78
N GLY A 10 16.80 26.80 38.49
CA GLY A 10 17.69 26.27 37.46
C GLY A 10 17.13 25.07 36.68
N GLY A 11 16.00 24.51 37.09
CA GLY A 11 15.33 23.39 36.43
C GLY A 11 15.90 22.02 36.81
N ALA A 12 15.32 20.96 36.25
CA ALA A 12 15.76 19.58 36.44
C ALA A 12 16.07 18.94 35.08
N THR A 13 17.31 18.46 34.89
CA THR A 13 17.71 17.77 33.66
C THR A 13 17.38 16.29 33.76
N VAL A 14 16.55 15.80 32.84
CA VAL A 14 16.14 14.40 32.73
C VAL A 14 16.87 13.79 31.54
N GLN A 15 17.52 12.65 31.73
CA GLN A 15 18.10 11.87 30.63
C GLN A 15 17.02 11.06 29.95
N LEU A 16 17.05 11.00 28.63
CA LEU A 16 16.14 10.20 27.83
C LEU A 16 16.93 9.18 27.02
N GLY A 17 16.34 8.02 26.78
CA GLY A 17 16.91 6.98 25.94
C GLY A 17 15.83 6.24 25.17
N SER A 18 16.21 5.70 24.02
CA SER A 18 15.41 4.79 23.21
C SER A 18 16.13 3.46 23.10
N ASN A 19 15.42 2.35 23.25
CA ASN A 19 16.02 1.02 23.02
C ASN A 19 16.19 0.69 21.52
N ASN A 20 15.64 1.51 20.62
CA ASN A 20 15.76 1.35 19.16
C ASN A 20 15.76 2.72 18.48
N GLU A 21 16.93 3.37 18.47
CA GLU A 21 17.12 4.68 17.85
C GLU A 21 16.97 4.65 16.32
N ARG A 22 17.00 3.48 15.66
CA ARG A 22 16.72 3.40 14.21
C ARG A 22 15.25 3.71 13.91
N VAL A 23 14.35 3.44 14.85
CA VAL A 23 12.89 3.60 14.67
C VAL A 23 12.32 4.80 15.40
N ALA A 24 12.77 5.07 16.63
CA ALA A 24 12.35 6.27 17.36
C ALA A 24 13.54 6.90 18.08
N ARG A 25 13.81 8.17 17.76
CA ARG A 25 14.88 8.97 18.35
C ARG A 25 14.30 10.02 19.27
N VAL A 26 15.00 10.28 20.36
CA VAL A 26 14.67 11.31 21.34
C VAL A 26 15.92 12.16 21.60
N PRO A 27 15.78 13.43 22.01
CA PRO A 27 16.91 14.20 22.52
C PRO A 27 17.55 13.45 23.70
N ALA A 28 18.87 13.46 23.83
CA ALA A 28 19.56 12.78 24.94
C ALA A 28 19.12 13.29 26.32
N THR A 29 18.68 14.55 26.40
CA THR A 29 18.19 15.17 27.63
C THR A 29 17.03 16.12 27.37
N VAL A 30 16.15 16.28 28.35
CA VAL A 30 15.13 17.33 28.41
C VAL A 30 15.21 18.07 29.74
N THR A 31 15.02 19.39 29.73
CA THR A 31 15.01 20.20 30.96
C THR A 31 13.58 20.47 31.41
N VAL A 32 13.24 20.08 32.63
CA VAL A 32 12.01 20.49 33.31
C VAL A 32 12.23 21.89 33.90
N ALA A 33 11.45 22.86 33.46
CA ALA A 33 11.56 24.24 33.93
C ALA A 33 11.33 24.35 35.44
N ALA A 34 11.98 25.32 36.09
CA ALA A 34 11.83 25.56 37.52
C ALA A 34 10.35 25.71 37.92
N GLY A 35 9.95 25.10 39.03
CA GLY A 35 8.56 25.09 39.51
C GLY A 35 7.65 24.06 38.82
N ALA A 36 8.00 23.56 37.64
CA ALA A 36 7.24 22.53 36.92
C ALA A 36 7.62 21.11 37.36
N ARG A 37 6.79 20.12 37.01
CA ARG A 37 7.03 18.68 37.29
C ARG A 37 7.16 17.83 36.04
N THR A 38 6.89 18.40 34.87
CA THR A 38 6.87 17.70 33.59
C THR A 38 7.47 18.61 32.51
N ALA A 39 8.02 17.98 31.48
CA ALA A 39 8.44 18.63 30.24
C ALA A 39 8.03 17.75 29.06
N THR A 40 7.79 18.38 27.91
CA THR A 40 7.54 17.70 26.64
C THR A 40 8.81 17.71 25.79
N PHE A 41 8.96 16.68 24.97
CA PHE A 41 10.05 16.55 24.00
C PHE A 41 9.50 15.89 22.74
N LEU A 42 10.18 16.10 21.61
CA LEU A 42 9.83 15.47 20.34
C LEU A 42 10.40 14.06 20.27
N VAL A 43 9.64 13.16 19.64
CA VAL A 43 10.10 11.82 19.27
C VAL A 43 10.09 11.73 17.76
N ASP A 44 11.27 11.68 17.16
CA ASP A 44 11.41 11.56 15.70
C ASP A 44 11.34 10.08 15.33
N THR A 45 10.30 9.71 14.60
CA THR A 45 10.09 8.33 14.14
C THR A 45 10.54 8.13 12.69
N SER A 46 10.99 6.93 12.39
CA SER A 46 11.33 6.51 11.02
C SER A 46 10.27 5.56 10.48
N THR A 47 10.10 5.53 9.15
CA THR A 47 9.19 4.59 8.50
C THR A 47 9.62 3.15 8.75
N VAL A 48 8.67 2.30 9.14
CA VAL A 48 8.86 0.88 9.37
C VAL A 48 8.05 0.05 8.37
N SER A 49 8.55 -1.13 8.03
CA SER A 49 7.85 -2.08 7.15
C SER A 49 6.78 -2.88 7.90
N ALA A 50 6.90 -3.00 9.22
CA ALA A 50 5.91 -3.61 10.10
C ALA A 50 5.87 -2.89 11.44
N ALA A 51 4.81 -3.12 12.22
CA ALA A 51 4.68 -2.48 13.54
C ALA A 51 5.87 -2.83 14.45
N GLU A 52 6.55 -1.81 14.98
CA GLU A 52 7.68 -1.96 15.90
C GLU A 52 7.35 -1.32 17.25
N SER A 53 7.64 -2.05 18.34
CA SER A 53 7.49 -1.54 19.70
C SER A 53 8.84 -1.04 20.22
N VAL A 54 8.91 0.24 20.55
CA VAL A 54 10.09 0.91 21.10
C VAL A 54 9.80 1.30 22.55
N VAL A 55 10.77 1.11 23.43
CA VAL A 55 10.69 1.56 24.83
C VAL A 55 11.51 2.84 24.95
N ILE A 56 10.84 3.92 25.36
CA ILE A 56 11.46 5.20 25.69
C ILE A 56 11.59 5.28 27.21
N THR A 57 12.80 5.51 27.70
CA THR A 57 13.12 5.57 29.12
C THR A 57 13.56 6.99 29.49
N ALA A 58 13.00 7.51 30.57
CA ALA A 58 13.41 8.75 31.21
C ALA A 58 14.06 8.44 32.56
N VAL A 59 15.19 9.07 32.86
CA VAL A 59 15.95 8.89 34.11
C VAL A 59 16.23 10.24 34.75
N TYR A 60 15.92 10.35 36.04
CA TYR A 60 16.26 11.51 36.87
C TYR A 60 16.79 11.04 38.22
N GLY A 61 18.07 11.30 38.49
CA GLY A 61 18.73 10.75 39.68
C GLY A 61 18.70 9.22 39.67
N SER A 62 18.11 8.62 40.70
CA SER A 62 17.92 7.17 40.83
C SER A 62 16.55 6.67 40.35
N GLU A 63 15.65 7.56 39.93
CA GLU A 63 14.33 7.20 39.43
C GLU A 63 14.35 7.01 37.91
N SER A 64 13.64 5.99 37.44
CA SER A 64 13.43 5.76 36.01
C SER A 64 11.96 5.48 35.71
N MET A 65 11.51 5.94 34.56
CA MET A 65 10.17 5.68 34.05
C MET A 65 10.25 5.35 32.57
N SER A 66 9.56 4.29 32.14
CA SER A 66 9.52 3.90 30.74
C SER A 66 8.11 3.97 30.17
N ALA A 67 8.02 4.23 28.87
CA ALA A 67 6.79 4.17 28.10
C ALA A 67 7.05 3.41 26.81
N THR A 68 6.08 2.58 26.39
CA THR A 68 6.13 1.88 25.11
C THR A 68 5.48 2.73 24.04
N LEU A 69 6.21 2.97 22.95
CA LEU A 69 5.74 3.58 21.72
C LEU A 69 5.63 2.50 20.64
N THR A 70 4.42 2.27 20.13
CA THR A 70 4.23 1.41 18.95
C THR A 70 4.23 2.28 17.70
N VAL A 71 5.24 2.09 16.84
CA VAL A 71 5.32 2.73 15.53
C VAL A 71 4.70 1.78 14.51
N THR A 72 3.65 2.22 13.82
CA THR A 72 2.95 1.41 12.82
C THR A 72 3.48 1.68 11.41
N ALA A 73 3.45 0.67 10.55
CA ALA A 73 3.76 0.85 9.14
C ALA A 73 2.70 1.74 8.45
N PRO A 74 3.10 2.51 7.41
CA PRO A 74 2.15 3.18 6.53
C PRO A 74 1.13 2.18 5.95
N SER A 75 -0.15 2.50 6.05
CA SER A 75 -1.22 1.67 5.49
C SER A 75 -1.10 1.58 3.97
N GLY A 76 -1.43 0.41 3.42
CA GLY A 76 -1.49 0.19 1.99
C GLY A 76 -2.68 0.91 1.35
N ASN A 77 -2.44 1.66 0.29
CA ASN A 77 -3.47 2.26 -0.56
C ASN A 77 -3.25 1.78 -1.99
N ALA A 78 -4.16 0.94 -2.48
CA ALA A 78 -4.13 0.44 -3.84
C ALA A 78 -4.53 1.54 -4.83
N ALA A 79 -3.74 1.72 -5.88
CA ALA A 79 -4.09 2.57 -7.01
C ALA A 79 -3.44 2.00 -8.26
N PHE A 80 -4.21 1.95 -9.35
CA PHE A 80 -3.71 1.43 -10.61
C PHE A 80 -4.33 2.08 -11.84
N VAL A 81 -3.72 1.82 -12.99
CA VAL A 81 -4.22 2.18 -14.30
C VAL A 81 -4.03 1.01 -15.27
N VAL A 82 -4.99 0.83 -16.18
CA VAL A 82 -4.89 -0.12 -17.30
C VAL A 82 -4.49 0.64 -18.55
N ARG A 83 -3.43 0.20 -19.25
CA ARG A 83 -2.90 0.88 -20.44
C ARG A 83 -2.70 -0.12 -21.59
N SER A 84 -3.39 0.12 -22.70
CA SER A 84 -3.18 -0.57 -23.98
C SER A 84 -2.40 0.34 -24.94
N PRO A 85 -1.34 -0.16 -25.59
CA PRO A 85 -0.67 0.56 -26.68
C PRO A 85 -1.62 0.91 -27.84
N ALA A 86 -2.57 0.02 -28.16
CA ALA A 86 -3.49 0.20 -29.27
C ALA A 86 -4.68 1.12 -28.96
N ARG A 87 -5.15 1.16 -27.71
CA ARG A 87 -6.43 1.79 -27.32
C ARG A 87 -6.31 2.84 -26.21
N GLY A 88 -5.16 3.00 -25.59
CA GLY A 88 -4.94 3.95 -24.50
C GLY A 88 -5.41 3.44 -23.14
N VAL A 89 -5.91 4.33 -22.29
CA VAL A 89 -6.27 4.01 -20.89
C VAL A 89 -7.65 3.35 -20.80
N GLY A 90 -7.77 2.31 -19.97
CA GLY A 90 -9.05 1.65 -19.66
C GLY A 90 -9.53 0.67 -20.74
N ALA A 91 -8.62 0.24 -21.62
CA ALA A 91 -8.91 -0.72 -22.68
C ALA A 91 -7.79 -1.74 -22.85
N CYS A 92 -8.13 -2.87 -23.45
CA CYS A 92 -7.22 -3.94 -23.85
C CYS A 92 -7.65 -4.50 -25.22
N VAL A 93 -6.71 -5.03 -25.99
CA VAL A 93 -6.89 -5.74 -27.25
C VAL A 93 -6.35 -7.16 -27.10
N ILE A 94 -6.99 -8.14 -27.75
CA ILE A 94 -6.45 -9.51 -27.82
C ILE A 94 -5.49 -9.59 -29.01
N GLU A 95 -4.24 -10.01 -28.75
CA GLU A 95 -3.24 -10.23 -29.80
C GLU A 95 -3.16 -11.71 -30.22
N SER A 96 -3.00 -11.95 -31.52
CA SER A 96 -3.34 -13.20 -32.21
C SER A 96 -2.36 -14.37 -32.05
N GLU A 97 -1.34 -14.29 -31.19
CA GLU A 97 -0.36 -15.39 -31.06
C GLU A 97 -0.13 -15.91 -29.63
N ALA A 98 -0.74 -15.30 -28.59
CA ALA A 98 -0.44 -15.70 -27.20
C ALA A 98 -1.62 -15.77 -26.22
N SER A 99 -2.86 -15.44 -26.60
CA SER A 99 -3.95 -15.27 -25.61
C SER A 99 -3.56 -14.25 -24.51
N GLU A 100 -2.76 -13.26 -24.89
CA GLU A 100 -2.27 -12.20 -24.02
C GLU A 100 -2.99 -10.91 -24.42
N PHE A 101 -3.50 -10.19 -23.44
CA PHE A 101 -4.00 -8.85 -23.71
C PHE A 101 -2.81 -7.92 -23.92
N ASP A 102 -2.92 -6.99 -24.88
CA ASP A 102 -1.89 -5.97 -25.15
C ASP A 102 -1.68 -5.00 -23.98
N CYS A 103 -2.59 -5.00 -23.01
CA CYS A 103 -2.65 -4.04 -21.94
C CYS A 103 -1.79 -4.43 -20.74
N VAL A 104 -1.15 -3.43 -20.16
CA VAL A 104 -0.42 -3.55 -18.89
C VAL A 104 -1.28 -3.00 -17.77
N LEU A 105 -1.34 -3.74 -16.66
CA LEU A 105 -1.92 -3.26 -15.42
C LEU A 105 -0.83 -2.65 -14.56
N ASP A 106 -0.86 -1.34 -14.38
CA ASP A 106 0.17 -0.58 -13.69
C ASP A 106 -0.33 -0.11 -12.33
N GLY A 107 0.10 -0.81 -11.28
CA GLY A 107 -0.18 -0.51 -9.88
C GLY A 107 0.86 0.38 -9.20
N SER A 108 1.80 0.99 -9.95
CA SER A 108 2.92 1.77 -9.41
C SER A 108 2.52 3.01 -8.62
N SER A 109 1.30 3.52 -8.83
CA SER A 109 0.72 4.62 -8.06
C SER A 109 0.25 4.22 -6.66
N SER A 110 0.30 2.93 -6.31
CA SER A 110 -0.06 2.45 -4.97
C SER A 110 0.94 2.96 -3.93
N THR A 111 0.48 3.25 -2.71
CA THR A 111 1.31 3.78 -1.62
C THR A 111 1.23 2.93 -0.36
N GLY A 112 2.23 3.07 0.52
CA GLY A 112 2.37 2.29 1.75
C GLY A 112 3.56 1.34 1.72
N SER A 113 3.78 0.59 2.81
CA SER A 113 4.83 -0.43 2.89
C SER A 113 4.42 -1.71 2.17
N ILE A 114 4.10 -1.62 0.87
CA ILE A 114 3.54 -2.72 0.06
C ILE A 114 4.59 -3.80 -0.17
N SER A 115 4.19 -5.06 -0.05
CA SER A 115 4.98 -6.27 -0.33
C SER A 115 4.36 -7.15 -1.43
N SER A 116 3.07 -6.99 -1.71
CA SER A 116 2.41 -7.68 -2.83
C SER A 116 1.23 -6.91 -3.41
N TRP A 117 0.98 -7.15 -4.69
CA TRP A 117 -0.17 -6.65 -5.46
C TRP A 117 -1.03 -7.84 -5.87
N MET A 118 -2.24 -7.88 -5.32
CA MET A 118 -3.23 -8.92 -5.58
C MET A 118 -4.22 -8.42 -6.63
N TRP A 119 -4.02 -8.88 -7.85
CA TRP A 119 -4.86 -8.58 -8.99
C TRP A 119 -5.95 -9.61 -9.15
N THR A 120 -7.16 -9.16 -9.47
CA THR A 120 -8.29 -10.02 -9.83
C THR A 120 -8.95 -9.48 -11.09
N TYR A 121 -9.18 -10.34 -12.06
CA TYR A 121 -9.84 -10.01 -13.32
C TYR A 121 -11.13 -10.80 -13.39
N THR A 122 -12.24 -10.11 -13.66
CA THR A 122 -13.55 -10.74 -13.78
C THR A 122 -14.17 -10.38 -15.12
N MET A 123 -14.62 -11.41 -15.86
CA MET A 123 -15.32 -11.29 -17.13
C MET A 123 -16.52 -12.22 -17.13
N GLY A 124 -17.73 -11.65 -17.18
CA GLY A 124 -18.94 -12.43 -16.97
C GLY A 124 -18.92 -13.13 -15.62
N THR A 125 -18.97 -14.46 -15.63
CA THR A 125 -18.87 -15.30 -14.41
C THR A 125 -17.46 -15.81 -14.14
N ASN A 126 -16.53 -15.63 -15.07
CA ASN A 126 -15.16 -16.12 -14.92
C ASN A 126 -14.33 -15.12 -14.11
N THR A 127 -13.51 -15.62 -13.19
CA THR A 127 -12.59 -14.80 -12.38
C THR A 127 -11.22 -15.45 -12.32
N LEU A 128 -10.18 -14.67 -12.52
CA LEU A 128 -8.78 -15.07 -12.39
C LEU A 128 -8.08 -14.15 -11.40
N GLY A 129 -7.20 -14.73 -10.57
CA GLY A 129 -6.38 -14.00 -9.61
C GLY A 129 -4.90 -14.14 -9.97
N HIS A 130 -4.14 -13.07 -9.74
CA HIS A 130 -2.70 -13.04 -9.91
C HIS A 130 -2.07 -12.20 -8.79
N THR A 131 -1.03 -12.71 -8.14
CA THR A 131 -0.30 -11.97 -7.11
C THR A 131 1.12 -11.73 -7.57
N SER A 132 1.51 -10.46 -7.69
CA SER A 132 2.89 -10.05 -7.90
C SER A 132 3.52 -9.56 -6.59
N HIS A 133 4.84 -9.70 -6.49
CA HIS A 133 5.66 -9.28 -5.34
C HIS A 133 6.59 -8.14 -5.75
N ASP A 134 7.43 -7.64 -4.84
CA ASP A 134 8.31 -6.48 -5.05
C ASP A 134 9.06 -6.52 -6.41
N ALA A 135 9.03 -5.39 -7.13
CA ALA A 135 9.32 -5.16 -8.56
C ALA A 135 8.19 -5.46 -9.57
N GLY A 136 7.09 -6.10 -9.16
CA GLY A 136 5.98 -6.54 -10.02
C GLY A 136 4.72 -5.67 -9.95
N SER A 137 4.82 -4.34 -9.82
CA SER A 137 3.64 -3.44 -9.92
C SER A 137 2.92 -3.55 -11.26
N HIS A 138 3.57 -4.17 -12.25
CA HIS A 138 3.03 -4.44 -13.56
C HIS A 138 2.61 -5.91 -13.66
N ALA A 139 1.31 -6.15 -13.83
CA ALA A 139 0.80 -7.47 -14.18
C ALA A 139 0.44 -7.50 -15.67
N VAL A 140 0.85 -8.57 -16.35
CA VAL A 140 0.34 -8.87 -17.69
C VAL A 140 -0.75 -9.92 -17.55
N ILE A 141 -1.86 -9.69 -18.24
CA ILE A 141 -2.99 -10.59 -18.20
C ILE A 141 -2.76 -11.70 -19.23
N SER A 142 -2.33 -12.87 -18.76
CA SER A 142 -2.28 -14.09 -19.56
C SER A 142 -3.49 -14.96 -19.25
N THR A 143 -4.38 -15.16 -20.23
CA THR A 143 -5.62 -15.94 -20.04
C THR A 143 -5.91 -16.75 -21.29
N LYS A 144 -6.61 -17.89 -21.18
CA LYS A 144 -7.05 -18.62 -22.38
C LYS A 144 -8.39 -18.08 -22.85
N CYS A 145 -8.73 -18.24 -24.13
CA CYS A 145 -10.04 -17.85 -24.70
C CYS A 145 -11.26 -18.36 -23.91
N ALA A 146 -11.15 -19.50 -23.20
CA ALA A 146 -12.19 -20.00 -22.31
C ALA A 146 -12.61 -18.99 -21.22
N PHE A 147 -11.68 -18.14 -20.77
CA PHE A 147 -11.94 -17.08 -19.80
C PHE A 147 -12.94 -16.03 -20.33
N LEU A 148 -12.98 -15.84 -21.65
CA LEU A 148 -13.84 -14.85 -22.31
C LEU A 148 -15.24 -15.36 -22.61
N GLN A 149 -15.48 -16.67 -22.55
CA GLN A 149 -16.70 -17.29 -23.11
C GLN A 149 -18.00 -16.85 -22.43
N THR A 150 -17.95 -16.42 -21.18
CA THR A 150 -19.12 -15.93 -20.44
C THR A 150 -19.19 -14.40 -20.39
N ALA A 151 -18.22 -13.71 -20.99
CA ALA A 151 -18.16 -12.26 -20.99
C ALA A 151 -19.31 -11.67 -21.82
N THR A 152 -19.89 -10.59 -21.30
CA THR A 152 -20.87 -9.77 -22.02
C THR A 152 -20.23 -8.47 -22.46
N GLY A 153 -20.75 -7.91 -23.55
CA GLY A 153 -20.16 -6.76 -24.21
C GLY A 153 -21.15 -5.65 -24.53
N GLY A 154 -20.66 -4.65 -25.24
CA GLY A 154 -21.47 -3.58 -25.80
C GLY A 154 -20.82 -3.00 -27.05
N ASP A 155 -21.49 -2.00 -27.62
CA ASP A 155 -21.01 -1.27 -28.78
C ASP A 155 -20.33 0.04 -28.33
N GLY A 156 -19.15 0.31 -28.86
CA GLY A 156 -18.40 1.54 -28.65
C GLY A 156 -18.98 2.70 -29.47
N PRO A 157 -18.50 3.94 -29.24
CA PRO A 157 -19.01 5.13 -29.94
C PRO A 157 -18.91 5.06 -31.47
N ASN A 158 -17.99 4.25 -31.99
CA ASN A 158 -17.74 4.07 -33.42
C ASN A 158 -18.30 2.74 -33.97
N GLY A 159 -19.17 2.06 -33.21
CA GLY A 159 -19.71 0.74 -33.58
C GLY A 159 -18.76 -0.44 -33.34
N GLU A 160 -17.59 -0.19 -32.75
CA GLU A 160 -16.65 -1.23 -32.35
C GLU A 160 -17.18 -2.01 -31.15
N LYS A 161 -17.27 -3.33 -31.28
CA LYS A 161 -17.75 -4.19 -30.19
C LYS A 161 -16.64 -4.49 -29.20
N TYR A 162 -16.99 -4.53 -27.92
CA TYR A 162 -16.07 -4.83 -26.83
C TYR A 162 -16.73 -5.71 -25.78
N LEU A 163 -15.92 -6.43 -25.01
CA LEU A 163 -16.30 -7.19 -23.83
C LEU A 163 -16.03 -6.37 -22.56
N ASN A 164 -16.87 -6.54 -21.54
CA ASN A 164 -16.68 -5.92 -20.24
C ASN A 164 -15.77 -6.79 -19.36
N MET A 165 -14.72 -6.16 -18.82
CA MET A 165 -13.87 -6.73 -17.78
C MET A 165 -13.85 -5.81 -16.57
N THR A 166 -13.87 -6.39 -15.38
CA THR A 166 -13.58 -5.67 -14.15
C THR A 166 -12.20 -6.09 -13.67
N VAL A 167 -11.29 -5.13 -13.57
CA VAL A 167 -9.99 -5.33 -12.92
C VAL A 167 -10.10 -4.82 -11.50
N THR A 168 -9.68 -5.63 -10.54
CA THR A 168 -9.61 -5.28 -9.12
C THR A 168 -8.17 -5.39 -8.65
N LEU A 169 -7.72 -4.42 -7.85
CA LEU A 169 -6.45 -4.47 -7.15
C LEU A 169 -6.68 -4.34 -5.63
N GLN A 170 -6.04 -5.23 -4.86
CA GLN A 170 -5.72 -5.02 -3.46
C GLN A 170 -4.19 -5.05 -3.31
N VAL A 171 -3.65 -4.22 -2.42
CA VAL A 171 -2.24 -4.33 -2.02
C VAL A 171 -2.14 -4.90 -0.62
N GLN A 172 -1.13 -5.72 -0.38
CA GLN A 172 -0.79 -6.19 0.97
C GLN A 172 0.51 -5.53 1.40
N THR A 173 0.53 -5.01 2.63
CA THR A 173 1.73 -4.44 3.24
C THR A 173 2.63 -5.53 3.83
N ALA A 174 3.89 -5.20 4.13
CA ALA A 174 4.88 -6.12 4.65
C ALA A 174 4.53 -6.71 6.04
N ASP A 175 3.64 -6.07 6.79
CA ASP A 175 3.02 -6.60 8.02
C ASP A 175 1.82 -7.53 7.77
N GLY A 176 1.46 -7.75 6.51
CA GLY A 176 0.38 -8.65 6.09
C GLY A 176 -1.00 -8.00 6.01
N VAL A 177 -1.14 -6.70 6.31
CA VAL A 177 -2.43 -6.00 6.21
C VAL A 177 -2.82 -5.75 4.75
N ARG A 178 -4.09 -5.95 4.41
CA ARG A 178 -4.61 -5.70 3.05
C ARG A 178 -5.32 -4.35 2.96
N SER A 179 -5.13 -3.64 1.86
CA SER A 179 -5.88 -2.43 1.54
C SER A 179 -7.34 -2.75 1.19
N ASN A 180 -8.15 -1.69 1.11
CA ASN A 180 -9.40 -1.76 0.37
C ASN A 180 -9.14 -2.11 -1.10
N SER A 181 -10.13 -2.70 -1.75
CA SER A 181 -10.10 -2.98 -3.19
C SER A 181 -10.36 -1.72 -4.00
N VAL A 182 -9.57 -1.50 -5.05
CA VAL A 182 -9.88 -0.53 -6.11
C VAL A 182 -10.29 -1.30 -7.35
N GLN A 183 -11.30 -0.81 -8.08
CA GLN A 183 -11.84 -1.46 -9.26
C GLN A 183 -11.90 -0.50 -10.44
N GLN A 184 -11.62 -1.02 -11.64
CA GLN A 184 -11.79 -0.32 -12.90
C GLN A 184 -12.53 -1.22 -13.89
N ALA A 185 -13.53 -0.64 -14.57
CA ALA A 185 -14.12 -1.26 -15.74
C ALA A 185 -13.17 -1.06 -16.94
N VAL A 186 -12.92 -2.13 -17.67
CA VAL A 186 -11.99 -2.20 -18.79
C VAL A 186 -12.74 -2.77 -19.99
N LYS A 187 -12.58 -2.12 -21.14
CA LYS A 187 -13.12 -2.61 -22.41
C LYS A 187 -12.10 -3.50 -23.09
N VAL A 188 -12.49 -4.72 -23.45
CA VAL A 188 -11.62 -5.66 -24.15
C VAL A 188 -12.11 -5.86 -25.58
N TYR A 189 -11.26 -5.58 -26.55
CA TYR A 189 -11.54 -5.67 -27.97
C TYR A 189 -11.01 -7.00 -28.51
N PRO A 190 -11.88 -7.93 -28.97
CA PRO A 190 -11.44 -9.28 -29.31
C PRO A 190 -10.63 -9.37 -30.62
N ASN A 191 -10.77 -8.42 -31.55
CA ASN A 191 -9.97 -8.37 -32.78
C ASN A 191 -10.04 -9.66 -33.61
N HIS A 192 -11.24 -10.25 -33.73
CA HIS A 192 -11.49 -11.53 -34.39
C HIS A 192 -10.83 -12.76 -33.72
N GLU A 193 -10.28 -12.60 -32.52
CA GLU A 193 -9.69 -13.68 -31.75
C GLU A 193 -10.72 -14.43 -30.92
N CYS A 194 -10.33 -15.60 -30.42
CA CYS A 194 -11.12 -16.40 -29.46
C CYS A 194 -12.54 -16.77 -29.93
N GLY A 195 -12.75 -16.85 -31.24
CA GLY A 195 -14.04 -17.21 -31.86
C GLY A 195 -15.04 -16.06 -31.92
N PHE A 196 -14.63 -14.83 -31.57
CA PHE A 196 -15.44 -13.64 -31.80
C PHE A 196 -15.37 -13.24 -33.27
N SER A 197 -16.49 -12.83 -33.83
CA SER A 197 -16.56 -12.36 -35.23
C SER A 197 -16.18 -10.88 -35.38
N TYR A 198 -15.71 -10.24 -34.31
CA TYR A 198 -15.43 -8.81 -34.17
C TYR A 198 -14.25 -8.56 -33.23
#